data_AF-A0A935MR01-F1
#
_entry.id   AF-A0A935MR01-F1
#
_cell.length_a   1.000
_cell.length_b   1.000
_cell.length_c   1.000
_cell.angle_alpha   90.00
_cell.angle_beta   90.00
_cell.angle_gamma   90.00
#
_symmetry.space_group_name_H-M   'P 1'
#
loop_
_entity.id
_entity.type
_entity.pdbx_description
1 polymer ?
#
loop_
_entity_poly.entity_id
_entity_poly.type
_entity_poly.pdbx_seq_one_letter_code
_entity_poly.pdbx_strand_id
1 'polypeptide(L)'
;MPKTIFIDTPVSFSFKATIYSHGWCELHPFEIDEVNWRLGYVFSDGLGASTPAIISEEPGRIRIDCANTAIDTATIERTARHLLRLDEDLEHFYQTLNGHAGLEWISQQAAGRMLRSATVFEDLVKTICTTNCSWGLTKIMVTNLVEKLGSKSSPPYEGGVADASSDGVVLSSGDDQAENHPPATAVPLLRKEGSRITFPTLNAFPTPAAMAAADEAFYRTEIKAGYRSPYFVELAHAVVNGALDPESWLDSTLSTADLKKEMKRVKGVGDYAAENLLKLVGRYDGLALDSWLRSQFYKKHNKEKPCKDTKIHRHYKKFAPYQGLAIWCDMTEKWIA
;
A
#
# COMPACT_ATOMS: atom_id res chain seq x y z
N MET A 1 0.09 -17.28 -23.81
CA MET A 1 -0.65 -18.17 -22.89
C MET A 1 -0.56 -17.58 -21.50
N PRO A 2 -1.59 -17.68 -20.66
CA PRO A 2 -1.48 -17.32 -19.25
C PRO A 2 -0.37 -18.14 -18.57
N LYS A 3 0.30 -17.55 -17.59
CA LYS A 3 1.47 -18.13 -16.91
C LYS A 3 1.26 -18.10 -15.40
N THR A 4 1.49 -19.22 -14.74
CA THR A 4 1.48 -19.30 -13.27
C THR A 4 2.90 -19.39 -12.74
N ILE A 5 3.19 -18.62 -11.68
CA ILE A 5 4.47 -18.61 -10.96
C ILE A 5 4.20 -18.90 -9.48
N PHE A 6 5.12 -19.61 -8.83
CA PHE A 6 5.07 -19.89 -7.40
C PHE A 6 6.32 -19.35 -6.71
N ILE A 7 6.16 -18.76 -5.53
CA ILE A 7 7.24 -18.20 -4.73
C ILE A 7 7.11 -18.69 -3.30
N ASP A 8 8.10 -19.41 -2.79
CA ASP A 8 8.09 -19.88 -1.40
C ASP A 8 8.12 -18.71 -0.41
N THR A 9 7.38 -18.86 0.69
CA THR A 9 7.28 -17.85 1.74
C THR A 9 7.99 -18.29 3.02
N PRO A 10 8.51 -17.36 3.84
CA PRO A 10 8.99 -17.71 5.17
C PRO A 10 7.83 -18.16 6.06
N VAL A 11 8.12 -18.97 7.08
CA VAL A 11 7.11 -19.51 8.02
C VAL A 11 6.33 -18.40 8.74
N SER A 12 6.97 -17.26 8.98
CA SER A 12 6.39 -16.06 9.61
C SER A 12 5.68 -15.12 8.62
N PHE A 13 5.27 -15.64 7.46
CA PHE A 13 4.52 -14.88 6.47
C PHE A 13 3.02 -15.13 6.57
N SER A 14 2.25 -14.05 6.46
CA SER A 14 0.79 -14.08 6.29
C SER A 14 0.43 -13.14 5.15
N PHE A 15 -0.12 -13.69 4.07
CA PHE A 15 -0.52 -12.89 2.91
C PHE A 15 -1.57 -11.87 3.29
N LYS A 16 -2.64 -12.31 3.98
CA LYS A 16 -3.72 -11.45 4.46
C LYS A 16 -3.19 -10.29 5.30
N ALA A 17 -2.37 -10.58 6.32
CA ALA A 17 -1.87 -9.53 7.21
C ALA A 17 -0.93 -8.55 6.49
N THR A 18 -0.21 -9.02 5.47
CA THR A 18 0.69 -8.19 4.66
C THR A 18 -0.08 -7.27 3.72
N ILE A 19 -0.97 -7.81 2.88
CA ILE A 19 -1.69 -7.00 1.88
C ILE A 19 -2.70 -6.04 2.53
N TYR A 20 -3.23 -6.40 3.69
CA TYR A 20 -4.18 -5.59 4.44
C TYR A 20 -3.53 -4.74 5.54
N SER A 21 -2.21 -4.66 5.55
CA SER A 21 -1.44 -3.89 6.53
C SER A 21 -1.76 -2.39 6.50
N HIS A 22 -2.18 -1.86 5.34
CA HIS A 22 -2.67 -0.50 5.15
C HIS A 22 -3.40 -0.39 3.79
N GLY A 23 -3.94 0.80 3.49
CA GLY A 23 -4.78 1.02 2.30
C GLY A 23 -4.08 0.95 0.93
N TRP A 24 -2.79 0.57 0.81
CA TRP A 24 -2.15 0.51 -0.52
C TRP A 24 -2.82 -0.53 -1.44
N CYS A 25 -3.34 -1.61 -0.87
CA CYS A 25 -4.06 -2.64 -1.62
C CYS A 25 -5.34 -2.12 -2.31
N GLU A 26 -5.83 -0.94 -1.92
CA GLU A 26 -6.95 -0.25 -2.56
C GLU A 26 -6.53 0.82 -3.59
N LEU A 27 -5.22 1.04 -3.75
CA LEU A 27 -4.68 2.05 -4.66
C LEU A 27 -4.05 1.39 -5.88
N HIS A 28 -4.56 1.75 -7.05
CA HIS A 28 -4.04 1.24 -8.31
C HIS A 28 -2.50 1.35 -8.42
N PRO A 29 -1.85 0.37 -9.07
CA PRO A 29 -2.46 -0.73 -9.82
C PRO A 29 -2.85 -1.95 -8.95
N PHE A 30 -2.85 -1.82 -7.61
CA PHE A 30 -3.42 -2.83 -6.74
C PHE A 30 -4.94 -2.80 -6.73
N GLU A 31 -5.53 -3.98 -6.59
CA GLU A 31 -6.95 -4.17 -6.29
C GLU A 31 -7.13 -5.40 -5.40
N ILE A 32 -7.82 -5.24 -4.27
CA ILE A 32 -8.03 -6.32 -3.30
C ILE A 32 -9.42 -6.95 -3.46
N ASP A 33 -9.45 -8.28 -3.44
CA ASP A 33 -10.64 -9.09 -3.17
C ASP A 33 -10.54 -9.61 -1.74
N GLU A 34 -11.19 -8.90 -0.81
CA GLU A 34 -11.21 -9.23 0.61
C GLU A 34 -12.03 -10.50 0.91
N VAL A 35 -12.87 -10.96 -0.02
CA VAL A 35 -13.68 -12.18 0.16
C VAL A 35 -12.80 -13.41 -0.04
N ASN A 36 -12.00 -13.42 -1.10
CA ASN A 36 -11.14 -14.56 -1.45
C ASN A 36 -9.67 -14.36 -1.07
N TRP A 37 -9.32 -13.23 -0.47
CA TRP A 37 -7.94 -12.82 -0.16
C TRP A 37 -7.02 -12.95 -1.38
N ARG A 38 -7.36 -12.21 -2.43
CA ARG A 38 -6.57 -12.11 -3.66
C ARG A 38 -6.20 -10.66 -3.92
N LEU A 39 -4.99 -10.44 -4.43
CA LEU A 39 -4.49 -9.12 -4.82
C LEU A 39 -4.28 -9.09 -6.33
N GLY A 40 -5.13 -8.34 -7.04
CA GLY A 40 -4.88 -7.93 -8.41
C GLY A 40 -3.73 -6.93 -8.47
N TYR A 41 -2.84 -7.09 -9.43
CA TYR A 41 -1.72 -6.18 -9.68
C TYR A 41 -1.32 -6.19 -11.15
N VAL A 42 -0.68 -5.12 -11.65
CA VAL A 42 -0.12 -5.07 -13.00
C VAL A 42 1.40 -4.94 -12.92
N PHE A 43 2.09 -6.04 -13.25
CA PHE A 43 3.55 -6.05 -13.35
C PHE A 43 4.01 -5.30 -14.60
N SER A 44 5.14 -4.60 -14.50
CA SER A 44 5.73 -3.81 -15.58
C SER A 44 7.25 -3.98 -15.59
N ASP A 45 7.85 -3.89 -16.77
CA ASP A 45 9.31 -3.81 -16.93
C ASP A 45 9.85 -2.37 -16.87
N GLY A 46 8.95 -1.37 -16.79
CA GLY A 46 9.28 0.05 -16.83
C GLY A 46 9.67 0.57 -18.23
N LEU A 47 9.74 -0.31 -19.23
CA LEU A 47 10.09 -0.02 -20.62
C LEU A 47 8.87 -0.02 -21.56
N GLY A 48 7.73 -0.48 -21.05
CA GLY A 48 6.43 -0.37 -21.70
C GLY A 48 5.66 -1.69 -21.78
N ALA A 49 6.30 -2.83 -21.48
CA ALA A 49 5.60 -4.10 -21.35
C ALA A 49 4.93 -4.18 -19.98
N SER A 50 3.75 -4.81 -19.92
CA SER A 50 3.08 -5.08 -18.66
C SER A 50 2.17 -6.31 -18.74
N THR A 51 1.98 -6.97 -17.59
CA THR A 51 1.05 -8.09 -17.43
C THR A 51 0.18 -7.90 -16.19
N PRO A 52 -1.15 -7.85 -16.33
CA PRO A 52 -2.05 -8.04 -15.21
C PRO A 52 -1.84 -9.42 -14.61
N ALA A 53 -1.98 -9.52 -13.30
CA ALA A 53 -1.82 -10.74 -12.56
C ALA A 53 -2.72 -10.75 -11.31
N ILE A 54 -3.08 -11.95 -10.88
CA ILE A 54 -3.70 -12.20 -9.58
C ILE A 54 -2.66 -12.88 -8.68
N ILE A 55 -2.46 -12.32 -7.48
CA ILE A 55 -1.59 -12.84 -6.45
C ILE A 55 -2.46 -13.42 -5.34
N SER A 56 -2.17 -14.65 -4.90
CA SER A 56 -2.89 -15.33 -3.82
C SER A 56 -1.98 -16.24 -3.01
N GLU A 57 -2.38 -16.54 -1.78
CA GLU A 57 -1.66 -17.47 -0.91
C GLU A 57 -2.06 -18.92 -1.16
N GLU A 58 -1.07 -19.82 -1.13
CA GLU A 58 -1.22 -21.25 -0.94
C GLU A 58 -0.34 -21.68 0.26
N PRO A 59 -0.53 -22.87 0.86
CA PRO A 59 0.28 -23.29 2.00
C PRO A 59 1.80 -23.21 1.71
N GLY A 60 2.49 -22.30 2.41
CA GLY A 60 3.94 -22.10 2.31
C GLY A 60 4.45 -21.38 1.06
N ARG A 61 3.55 -20.83 0.21
CA ARG A 61 3.95 -20.16 -1.03
C ARG A 61 2.92 -19.15 -1.53
N ILE A 62 3.35 -18.21 -2.35
CA ILE A 62 2.49 -17.33 -3.14
C ILE A 62 2.32 -17.92 -4.54
N ARG A 63 1.09 -17.91 -5.03
CA ARG A 63 0.72 -18.17 -6.42
C ARG A 63 0.49 -16.84 -7.13
N ILE A 64 1.04 -16.71 -8.34
CA ILE A 64 0.84 -15.55 -9.22
C ILE A 64 0.34 -16.05 -10.56
N ASP A 65 -0.87 -15.68 -10.95
CA ASP A 65 -1.48 -16.00 -12.24
C ASP A 65 -1.44 -14.77 -13.15
N CYS A 66 -0.53 -14.78 -14.13
CA CYS A 66 -0.35 -13.71 -15.12
C CYS A 66 -1.25 -13.92 -16.35
N ALA A 67 -1.88 -12.84 -16.80
CA ALA A 67 -2.72 -12.83 -17.99
C ALA A 67 -1.94 -13.11 -19.29
N ASN A 68 -0.66 -12.71 -19.34
CA ASN A 68 0.19 -12.90 -20.51
C ASN A 68 1.67 -13.15 -20.10
N THR A 69 2.55 -13.27 -21.10
CA THR A 69 3.99 -13.54 -20.91
C THR A 69 4.87 -12.35 -21.30
N ALA A 70 4.32 -11.13 -21.30
CA ALA A 70 5.05 -9.92 -21.70
C ALA A 70 6.18 -9.57 -20.73
N ILE A 71 6.05 -9.94 -19.46
CA ILE A 71 7.07 -9.80 -18.43
C ILE A 71 7.71 -11.17 -18.14
N ASP A 72 9.03 -11.19 -18.02
CA ASP A 72 9.77 -12.40 -17.68
C ASP A 72 9.54 -12.82 -16.21
N THR A 73 9.76 -14.11 -15.91
CA THR A 73 9.50 -14.63 -14.56
C THR A 73 10.42 -14.06 -13.51
N ALA A 74 11.68 -13.77 -13.84
CA ALA A 74 12.63 -13.26 -12.85
C ALA A 74 12.23 -11.84 -12.41
N THR A 75 11.75 -11.01 -13.33
CA THR A 75 11.18 -9.69 -13.02
C THR A 75 9.93 -9.82 -12.15
N ILE A 76 8.98 -10.69 -12.51
CA ILE A 76 7.76 -10.91 -11.71
C ILE A 76 8.11 -11.39 -10.30
N GLU A 77 9.00 -12.38 -10.17
CA GLU A 77 9.40 -12.91 -8.88
C GLU A 77 10.08 -11.86 -8.01
N ARG A 78 11.05 -11.12 -8.56
CA ARG A 78 11.74 -10.04 -7.85
C ARG A 78 10.76 -8.97 -7.39
N THR A 79 9.86 -8.52 -8.26
CA THR A 79 8.86 -7.51 -7.91
C THR A 79 7.93 -8.06 -6.83
N ALA A 80 7.37 -9.26 -6.98
CA ALA A 80 6.47 -9.83 -5.98
C ALA A 80 7.13 -10.02 -4.61
N ARG A 81 8.39 -10.46 -4.57
CA ARG A 81 9.19 -10.52 -3.33
C ARG A 81 9.32 -9.15 -2.67
N HIS A 82 9.55 -8.09 -3.47
CA HIS A 82 9.62 -6.72 -2.98
C HIS A 82 8.27 -6.19 -2.47
N LEU A 83 7.20 -6.34 -3.27
CA LEU A 83 5.84 -5.91 -2.91
C LEU A 83 5.42 -6.50 -1.55
N LEU A 84 5.61 -7.81 -1.41
CA LEU A 84 5.21 -8.57 -0.23
C LEU A 84 6.28 -8.61 0.85
N ARG A 85 7.44 -7.98 0.65
CA ARG A 85 8.58 -7.92 1.59
C ARG A 85 8.96 -9.29 2.15
N LEU A 86 9.08 -10.28 1.26
CA LEU A 86 9.37 -11.67 1.66
C LEU A 86 10.77 -11.84 2.27
N ASP A 87 11.64 -10.85 2.07
CA ASP A 87 12.98 -10.73 2.66
C ASP A 87 12.98 -10.15 4.08
N GLU A 88 11.86 -9.59 4.55
CA GLU A 88 11.79 -8.97 5.86
C GLU A 88 11.64 -9.99 7.00
N ASP A 89 12.64 -10.01 7.88
CA ASP A 89 12.64 -10.75 9.13
C ASP A 89 12.05 -9.91 10.28
N LEU A 90 10.90 -10.35 10.80
CA LEU A 90 10.18 -9.72 11.90
C LEU A 90 10.34 -10.49 13.22
N GLU A 91 11.20 -11.51 13.28
CA GLU A 91 11.39 -12.31 14.49
C GLU A 91 11.81 -11.45 15.67
N HIS A 92 12.77 -10.54 15.47
CA HIS A 92 13.18 -9.61 16.54
C HIS A 92 12.03 -8.67 16.96
N PHE A 93 11.22 -8.20 16.00
CA PHE A 93 10.02 -7.42 16.32
C PHE A 93 9.06 -8.21 17.19
N TYR A 94 8.72 -9.45 16.84
CA TYR A 94 7.83 -10.29 17.64
C TYR A 94 8.39 -10.55 19.04
N GLN A 95 9.70 -10.77 19.17
CA GLN A 95 10.35 -10.89 20.48
C GLN A 95 10.19 -9.63 21.34
N THR A 96 10.26 -8.43 20.74
CA THR A 96 10.03 -7.17 21.49
C THR A 96 8.61 -7.00 22.01
N LEU A 97 7.64 -7.73 21.46
CA LEU A 97 6.23 -7.69 21.88
C LEU A 97 5.92 -8.70 23.01
N ASN A 98 6.78 -9.69 23.24
CA ASN A 98 6.54 -10.74 24.22
C ASN A 98 6.30 -10.18 25.63
N GLY A 99 5.23 -10.64 26.28
CA GLY A 99 4.85 -10.19 27.63
C GLY A 99 4.15 -8.83 27.67
N HIS A 100 3.80 -8.24 26.52
CA HIS A 100 2.98 -7.04 26.44
C HIS A 100 1.52 -7.36 26.11
N ALA A 101 0.69 -7.41 27.15
CA ALA A 101 -0.74 -7.65 27.06
C ALA A 101 -1.44 -6.77 26.00
N GLY A 102 -2.19 -7.41 25.11
CA GLY A 102 -2.94 -6.78 24.03
C GLY A 102 -2.19 -6.65 22.71
N LEU A 103 -0.95 -7.14 22.62
CA LEU A 103 -0.14 -7.15 21.40
C LEU A 103 0.25 -8.56 20.95
N GLU A 104 -0.13 -9.60 21.70
CA GLU A 104 0.19 -11.00 21.38
C GLU A 104 -0.33 -11.41 20.01
N TRP A 105 -1.50 -10.88 19.61
CA TRP A 105 -2.14 -11.15 18.33
C TRP A 105 -1.23 -10.84 17.14
N ILE A 106 -0.32 -9.86 17.26
CA ILE A 106 0.59 -9.44 16.18
C ILE A 106 1.45 -10.62 15.75
N SER A 107 2.08 -11.30 16.71
CA SER A 107 2.89 -12.50 16.44
C SER A 107 2.04 -13.70 16.03
N GLN A 108 0.85 -13.87 16.63
CA GLN A 108 -0.06 -14.99 16.32
C GLN A 108 -0.62 -14.93 14.90
N GLN A 109 -0.82 -13.73 14.36
CA GLN A 109 -1.32 -13.49 13.00
C GLN A 109 -0.21 -13.19 11.98
N ALA A 110 1.06 -13.25 12.40
CA ALA A 110 2.22 -12.84 11.60
C ALA A 110 2.05 -11.44 10.96
N ALA A 111 1.51 -10.49 11.74
CA ALA A 111 1.27 -9.12 11.32
C ALA A 111 2.53 -8.25 11.40
N GLY A 112 2.47 -7.03 10.86
CA GLY A 112 3.56 -6.05 10.89
C GLY A 112 4.37 -5.95 9.60
N ARG A 113 4.32 -6.96 8.73
CA ARG A 113 4.88 -6.83 7.38
C ARG A 113 3.98 -5.90 6.55
N MET A 114 4.57 -4.90 5.89
CA MET A 114 3.80 -3.88 5.15
C MET A 114 3.84 -4.11 3.64
N LEU A 115 2.73 -3.92 2.95
CA LEU A 115 2.70 -3.98 1.47
C LEU A 115 3.45 -2.77 0.88
N ARG A 116 4.40 -3.01 -0.01
CA ARG A 116 5.06 -1.94 -0.79
C ARG A 116 4.40 -1.77 -2.14
N SER A 117 4.62 -0.61 -2.75
CA SER A 117 4.53 -0.47 -4.20
C SER A 117 5.73 -1.12 -4.89
N ALA A 118 5.75 -1.19 -6.24
CA ALA A 118 6.88 -1.83 -6.94
C ALA A 118 8.17 -1.00 -6.89
N THR A 119 8.07 0.29 -6.62
CA THR A 119 9.17 1.25 -6.57
C THR A 119 8.97 2.20 -5.40
N VAL A 120 10.08 2.71 -4.85
CA VAL A 120 10.02 3.77 -3.83
C VAL A 120 9.43 5.05 -4.41
N PHE A 121 9.65 5.30 -5.70
CA PHE A 121 8.98 6.39 -6.41
C PHE A 121 7.45 6.31 -6.33
N GLU A 122 6.87 5.13 -6.57
CA GLU A 122 5.42 4.93 -6.48
C GLU A 122 4.93 5.15 -5.04
N ASP A 123 5.64 4.62 -4.04
CA ASP A 123 5.33 4.85 -2.63
C ASP A 123 5.38 6.34 -2.24
N LEU A 124 6.37 7.07 -2.75
CA LEU A 124 6.50 8.52 -2.58
C LEU A 124 5.32 9.28 -3.20
N VAL A 125 4.95 8.96 -4.44
CA VAL A 125 3.83 9.61 -5.13
C VAL A 125 2.51 9.34 -4.41
N LYS A 126 2.23 8.06 -4.08
CA LYS A 126 1.03 7.69 -3.31
C LYS A 126 1.01 8.37 -1.94
N THR A 127 2.16 8.48 -1.25
CA THR A 127 2.24 9.19 0.03
C THR A 127 1.95 10.68 -0.11
N ILE A 128 2.45 11.34 -1.16
CA ILE A 128 2.11 12.76 -1.42
C ILE A 128 0.60 12.92 -1.62
N CYS A 129 -0.06 11.98 -2.32
CA CYS A 129 -1.52 11.97 -2.49
C CYS A 129 -2.29 11.91 -1.15
N THR A 130 -1.76 11.30 -0.10
CA THR A 130 -2.46 11.20 1.20
C THR A 130 -2.40 12.47 2.05
N THR A 131 -1.42 13.34 1.80
CA THR A 131 -1.16 14.50 2.65
C THR A 131 -2.32 15.48 2.63
N ASN A 132 -2.87 15.95 3.76
CA ASN A 132 -3.98 16.92 3.83
C ASN A 132 -5.14 16.63 2.85
N CYS A 133 -5.54 15.36 2.76
CA CYS A 133 -6.55 14.90 1.82
C CYS A 133 -7.46 13.85 2.45
N SER A 134 -8.66 13.67 1.87
CA SER A 134 -9.47 12.50 2.20
C SER A 134 -8.93 11.26 1.49
N TRP A 135 -9.24 10.09 2.04
CA TRP A 135 -8.92 8.82 1.36
C TRP A 135 -9.60 8.73 -0.01
N GLY A 136 -10.85 9.19 -0.14
CA GLY A 136 -11.56 9.21 -1.42
C GLY A 136 -10.84 10.02 -2.50
N LEU A 137 -10.33 11.22 -2.17
CA LEU A 137 -9.56 12.01 -3.14
C LEU A 137 -8.17 11.40 -3.39
N THR A 138 -7.57 10.71 -2.41
CA THR A 138 -6.35 9.90 -2.63
C THR A 138 -6.60 8.82 -3.69
N LYS A 139 -7.67 8.03 -3.56
CA LYS A 139 -8.05 7.00 -4.54
C LYS A 139 -8.24 7.62 -5.92
N ILE A 140 -9.00 8.72 -6.02
CA ILE A 140 -9.21 9.45 -7.29
C ILE A 140 -7.88 9.86 -7.93
N MET A 141 -6.97 10.49 -7.19
CA MET A 141 -5.68 10.93 -7.74
C MET A 141 -4.86 9.75 -8.26
N VAL A 142 -4.74 8.68 -7.48
CA VAL A 142 -3.95 7.51 -7.87
C VAL A 142 -4.59 6.77 -9.04
N THR A 143 -5.91 6.61 -9.06
CA THR A 143 -6.63 6.05 -10.22
C THR A 143 -6.36 6.86 -11.47
N ASN A 144 -6.52 8.19 -11.42
CA ASN A 144 -6.27 9.03 -12.58
C ASN A 144 -4.81 8.97 -13.06
N LEU A 145 -3.84 8.86 -12.15
CA LEU A 145 -2.43 8.70 -12.50
C LEU A 145 -2.20 7.41 -13.30
N VAL A 146 -2.74 6.29 -12.81
CA VAL A 146 -2.59 4.97 -13.44
C VAL A 146 -3.37 4.89 -14.75
N GLU A 147 -4.60 5.39 -14.81
CA GLU A 147 -5.43 5.33 -16.02
C GLU A 147 -4.88 6.21 -17.15
N LYS A 148 -4.38 7.40 -16.83
CA LYS A 148 -3.97 8.39 -17.84
C LYS A 148 -2.50 8.34 -18.22
N LEU A 149 -1.62 7.95 -17.30
CA LEU A 149 -0.17 7.93 -17.51
C LEU A 149 0.47 6.54 -17.38
N GLY A 150 -0.26 5.54 -16.88
CA GLY A 150 0.23 4.19 -16.69
C GLY A 150 0.45 3.40 -17.99
N SER A 151 1.45 2.52 -18.01
CA SER A 151 1.73 1.66 -19.16
C SER A 151 0.61 0.63 -19.35
N LYS A 152 -0.09 0.71 -20.47
CA LYS A 152 -1.21 -0.18 -20.80
C LYS A 152 -0.71 -1.60 -21.07
N SER A 153 -1.32 -2.58 -20.41
CA SER A 153 -1.22 -3.95 -20.85
C SER A 153 -2.12 -4.16 -22.07
N SER A 154 -1.68 -5.04 -22.97
CA SER A 154 -2.56 -5.53 -24.02
C SER A 154 -3.76 -6.25 -23.36
N PRO A 155 -4.98 -6.10 -23.88
CA PRO A 155 -6.19 -6.61 -23.22
C PRO A 155 -6.04 -8.11 -22.91
N PRO A 156 -6.62 -8.59 -21.80
CA PRO A 156 -6.61 -10.01 -21.49
C PRO A 156 -7.26 -10.77 -22.64
N TYR A 157 -6.66 -11.91 -23.00
CA TYR A 157 -7.33 -12.92 -23.81
C TYR A 157 -8.68 -13.28 -23.16
N GLU A 158 -9.78 -13.23 -23.92
CA GLU A 158 -11.13 -13.69 -23.52
C GLU A 158 -11.16 -15.23 -23.41
N GLY A 159 -10.46 -15.78 -22.42
CA GLY A 159 -10.31 -17.21 -22.20
C GLY A 159 -10.73 -17.63 -20.81
N GLY A 160 -12.04 -17.81 -20.64
CA GLY A 160 -12.76 -18.54 -19.59
C GLY A 160 -12.04 -18.88 -18.28
N VAL A 161 -12.45 -18.21 -17.20
CA VAL A 161 -12.34 -18.79 -15.85
C VAL A 161 -13.53 -19.74 -15.70
N ALA A 162 -13.29 -21.03 -15.45
CA ALA A 162 -14.36 -21.98 -15.18
C ALA A 162 -15.28 -21.48 -14.04
N ASP A 163 -16.59 -21.65 -14.19
CA ASP A 163 -17.60 -21.27 -13.20
C ASP A 163 -17.41 -22.07 -11.90
N ALA A 164 -17.34 -21.36 -10.77
CA ALA A 164 -17.76 -21.94 -9.50
C ALA A 164 -19.27 -21.68 -9.36
N SER A 165 -20.00 -22.74 -9.06
CA SER A 165 -21.45 -22.89 -9.17
C SER A 165 -22.29 -21.88 -8.39
N SER A 166 -23.46 -21.64 -9.00
CA SER A 166 -24.65 -20.87 -8.65
C SER A 166 -25.16 -20.92 -7.22
N ASP A 167 -25.75 -19.79 -6.80
CA ASP A 167 -27.08 -19.59 -6.17
C ASP A 167 -26.98 -18.31 -5.33
N GLY A 168 -27.86 -17.29 -5.32
CA GLY A 168 -28.96 -16.80 -6.11
C GLY A 168 -29.74 -15.75 -5.25
N VAL A 169 -29.95 -14.52 -5.75
CA VAL A 169 -31.17 -13.65 -5.63
C VAL A 169 -31.11 -12.28 -4.84
N VAL A 170 -31.31 -11.17 -5.61
CA VAL A 170 -32.18 -9.93 -5.48
C VAL A 170 -32.46 -9.25 -4.10
N LEU A 171 -31.87 -8.06 -3.77
CA LEU A 171 -32.26 -6.61 -3.86
C LEU A 171 -33.36 -6.08 -2.89
N SER A 172 -33.04 -5.02 -2.11
CA SER A 172 -33.79 -3.73 -1.97
C SER A 172 -33.08 -2.78 -0.96
N SER A 173 -32.56 -1.62 -1.36
CA SER A 173 -33.12 -0.24 -1.28
C SER A 173 -33.08 0.46 0.11
N GLY A 174 -32.47 1.65 0.17
CA GLY A 174 -32.61 2.61 1.28
C GLY A 174 -31.66 3.80 1.15
N ASP A 175 -32.22 4.99 0.95
CA ASP A 175 -31.58 6.28 0.66
C ASP A 175 -30.87 6.97 1.85
N ASP A 176 -30.00 7.91 1.48
CA ASP A 176 -29.85 9.29 1.99
C ASP A 176 -28.78 9.74 3.02
N GLN A 177 -27.97 10.69 2.50
CA GLN A 177 -27.33 11.89 3.07
C GLN A 177 -25.98 11.86 3.82
N ALA A 178 -25.25 12.95 3.55
CA ALA A 178 -23.81 13.14 3.65
C ALA A 178 -23.34 13.74 4.98
N GLU A 179 -22.13 13.38 5.43
CA GLU A 179 -21.19 14.30 6.12
C GLU A 179 -19.76 13.73 6.20
N ASN A 180 -18.76 14.62 6.13
CA ASN A 180 -17.34 14.34 6.00
C ASN A 180 -16.71 13.75 7.28
N HIS A 181 -16.45 12.43 7.29
CA HIS A 181 -15.32 11.73 7.93
C HIS A 181 -15.51 10.19 7.70
N PRO A 182 -14.46 9.40 7.37
CA PRO A 182 -14.64 7.97 7.18
C PRO A 182 -14.99 7.30 8.52
N PRO A 183 -16.13 6.58 8.65
CA PRO A 183 -16.41 5.81 9.85
C PRO A 183 -15.51 4.59 9.88
N ALA A 184 -14.86 4.36 11.02
CA ALA A 184 -14.22 3.08 11.36
C ALA A 184 -15.29 2.06 11.79
N THR A 185 -16.25 1.81 10.92
CA THR A 185 -17.12 0.64 10.94
C THR A 185 -16.76 -0.16 9.71
N ALA A 186 -16.24 -1.37 9.90
CA ALA A 186 -16.24 -2.38 8.86
C ALA A 186 -17.68 -2.52 8.37
N VAL A 187 -18.00 -1.90 7.22
CA VAL A 187 -19.20 -2.22 6.47
C VAL A 187 -18.82 -3.45 5.67
N PRO A 188 -19.51 -4.59 5.83
CA PRO A 188 -19.25 -5.74 4.98
C PRO A 188 -19.62 -5.31 3.56
N LEU A 189 -18.61 -5.21 2.68
CA LEU A 189 -18.85 -5.14 1.25
C LEU A 189 -19.35 -6.51 0.79
N LEU A 190 -20.62 -6.79 1.08
CA LEU A 190 -21.37 -7.80 0.33
C LEU A 190 -21.50 -7.28 -1.10
N ARG A 191 -20.50 -7.58 -1.94
CA ARG A 191 -20.80 -7.80 -3.36
C ARG A 191 -21.52 -9.15 -3.42
N LYS A 192 -22.82 -9.06 -3.66
CA LYS A 192 -23.67 -10.15 -4.14
C LYS A 192 -22.90 -11.09 -5.05
N GLU A 193 -22.95 -12.37 -4.71
CA GLU A 193 -22.73 -13.58 -5.52
C GLU A 193 -21.94 -13.44 -6.83
N GLY A 194 -20.78 -14.10 -6.87
CA GLY A 194 -20.02 -14.36 -8.09
C GLY A 194 -18.73 -13.54 -8.25
N SER A 195 -17.92 -13.41 -7.19
CA SER A 195 -16.65 -12.66 -7.20
C SER A 195 -15.63 -13.27 -8.17
N ARG A 196 -15.64 -12.82 -9.42
CA ARG A 196 -14.46 -12.85 -10.29
C ARG A 196 -13.75 -11.52 -10.12
N ILE A 197 -12.48 -11.51 -9.68
CA ILE A 197 -11.59 -10.44 -10.13
C ILE A 197 -11.42 -10.64 -11.63
N THR A 198 -12.24 -9.98 -12.44
CA THR A 198 -11.90 -9.71 -13.83
C THR A 198 -10.86 -8.61 -13.79
N PHE A 199 -9.58 -8.88 -14.07
CA PHE A 199 -8.46 -7.89 -14.06
C PHE A 199 -8.94 -6.44 -14.29
N PRO A 200 -9.25 -5.65 -13.24
CA PRO A 200 -10.05 -4.44 -13.47
C PRO A 200 -9.17 -3.31 -13.96
N THR A 201 -7.92 -3.28 -13.50
CA THR A 201 -6.86 -2.43 -14.00
C THR A 201 -5.98 -3.17 -14.99
N LEU A 202 -5.82 -2.57 -16.17
CA LEU A 202 -4.89 -3.03 -17.20
C LEU A 202 -3.60 -2.20 -17.25
N ASN A 203 -3.48 -1.15 -16.45
CA ASN A 203 -2.36 -0.24 -16.50
C ASN A 203 -1.43 -0.44 -15.31
N ALA A 204 -0.12 -0.46 -15.55
CA ALA A 204 0.86 -0.35 -14.49
C ALA A 204 0.92 1.08 -13.94
N PHE A 205 1.57 1.29 -12.79
CA PHE A 205 1.82 2.64 -12.28
C PHE A 205 2.68 3.45 -13.29
N PRO A 206 2.45 4.76 -13.45
CA PRO A 206 3.24 5.57 -14.37
C PRO A 206 4.72 5.64 -13.98
N THR A 207 5.59 5.61 -14.99
CA THR A 207 7.02 5.85 -14.80
C THR A 207 7.30 7.33 -14.49
N PRO A 208 8.46 7.67 -13.88
CA PRO A 208 8.86 9.05 -13.70
C PRO A 208 8.89 9.85 -15.02
N ALA A 209 9.31 9.21 -16.13
CA ALA A 209 9.32 9.83 -17.45
C ALA A 209 7.90 10.14 -17.97
N ALA A 210 6.94 9.23 -17.78
CA ALA A 210 5.54 9.48 -18.15
C ALA A 210 4.93 10.62 -17.32
N MET A 211 5.26 10.69 -16.02
CA MET A 211 4.87 11.82 -15.17
C MET A 211 5.54 13.14 -15.58
N ALA A 212 6.82 13.13 -15.96
CA ALA A 212 7.55 14.34 -16.37
C ALA A 212 7.10 14.90 -17.73
N ALA A 213 6.41 14.11 -18.55
CA ALA A 213 5.84 14.57 -19.81
C ALA A 213 4.53 15.37 -19.64
N ALA A 214 3.91 15.34 -18.45
CA ALA A 214 2.69 16.07 -18.14
C ALA A 214 3.00 17.41 -17.45
N ASP A 215 2.19 18.43 -17.74
CA ASP A 215 2.33 19.76 -17.15
C ASP A 215 1.48 19.94 -15.88
N GLU A 216 1.64 21.09 -15.21
CA GLU A 216 0.88 21.41 -14.00
C GLU A 216 -0.64 21.43 -14.24
N ALA A 217 -1.07 21.91 -15.42
CA ALA A 217 -2.48 21.99 -15.77
C ALA A 217 -3.11 20.59 -15.81
N PHE A 218 -2.43 19.63 -16.43
CA PHE A 218 -2.83 18.23 -16.45
C PHE A 218 -2.98 17.66 -15.03
N TYR A 219 -2.00 17.85 -14.15
CA TYR A 219 -2.12 17.37 -12.77
C TYR A 219 -3.29 18.02 -12.03
N ARG A 220 -3.55 19.29 -12.30
CA ARG A 220 -4.66 20.03 -11.68
C ARG A 220 -6.02 19.56 -12.17
N THR A 221 -6.20 19.39 -13.49
CA THR A 221 -7.51 19.13 -14.11
C THR A 221 -7.80 17.66 -14.27
N GLU A 222 -6.83 16.88 -14.73
CA GLU A 222 -7.01 15.46 -15.08
C GLU A 222 -6.76 14.56 -13.88
N ILE A 223 -5.72 14.84 -13.08
CA ILE A 223 -5.40 14.05 -11.89
C ILE A 223 -6.19 14.51 -10.66
N LYS A 224 -6.71 15.74 -10.67
CA LYS A 224 -7.37 16.40 -9.51
C LYS A 224 -6.40 16.61 -8.33
N ALA A 225 -5.12 16.85 -8.63
CA ALA A 225 -4.06 16.99 -7.61
C ALA A 225 -4.13 18.30 -6.79
N GLY A 226 -4.88 19.30 -7.26
CA GLY A 226 -5.07 20.56 -6.55
C GLY A 226 -3.75 21.29 -6.30
N TYR A 227 -3.44 21.61 -5.05
CA TYR A 227 -2.19 22.30 -4.70
C TYR A 227 -0.93 21.43 -4.91
N ARG A 228 -1.08 20.10 -5.05
CA ARG A 228 0.04 19.16 -5.27
C ARG A 228 0.48 19.11 -6.74
N SER A 229 -0.30 19.70 -7.65
CA SER A 229 -0.01 19.71 -9.08
C SER A 229 1.43 20.14 -9.41
N PRO A 230 1.94 21.28 -8.91
CA PRO A 230 3.34 21.66 -9.13
C PRO A 230 4.35 20.71 -8.46
N TYR A 231 3.96 19.96 -7.42
CA TYR A 231 4.86 19.04 -6.73
C TYR A 231 5.14 17.80 -7.58
N PHE A 232 4.14 17.29 -8.30
CA PHE A 232 4.33 16.15 -9.20
C PHE A 232 5.22 16.49 -10.39
N VAL A 233 5.08 17.69 -10.96
CA VAL A 233 5.97 18.20 -12.01
C VAL A 233 7.41 18.25 -11.51
N GLU A 234 7.64 18.90 -10.36
CA GLU A 234 8.98 19.03 -9.77
C GLU A 234 9.58 17.68 -9.41
N LEU A 235 8.82 16.80 -8.76
CA LEU A 235 9.27 15.46 -8.38
C LEU A 235 9.66 14.64 -9.60
N ALA A 236 8.79 14.57 -10.62
CA ALA A 236 9.05 13.77 -11.81
C ALA A 236 10.28 14.26 -12.56
N HIS A 237 10.45 15.58 -12.73
CA HIS A 237 11.65 16.14 -13.33
C HIS A 237 12.92 15.89 -12.52
N ALA A 238 12.86 16.03 -11.19
CA ALA A 238 14.00 15.77 -10.30
C ALA A 238 14.47 14.31 -10.38
N VAL A 239 13.54 13.37 -10.55
CA VAL A 239 13.89 11.96 -10.75
C VAL A 239 14.47 11.72 -12.13
N VAL A 240 13.81 12.24 -13.18
CA VAL A 240 14.25 12.04 -14.58
C VAL A 240 15.62 12.64 -14.87
N ASN A 241 15.96 13.78 -14.25
CA ASN A 241 17.26 14.43 -14.44
C ASN A 241 18.35 13.96 -13.44
N GLY A 242 18.01 13.01 -12.55
CA GLY A 242 18.94 12.46 -11.56
C GLY A 242 19.25 13.37 -10.36
N ALA A 243 18.50 14.45 -10.15
CA ALA A 243 18.63 15.28 -8.95
C ALA A 243 18.06 14.62 -7.69
N LEU A 244 17.19 13.62 -7.85
CA LEU A 244 16.62 12.79 -6.80
C LEU A 244 16.58 11.33 -7.24
N ASP A 245 17.03 10.42 -6.39
CA ASP A 245 16.91 8.98 -6.60
C ASP A 245 16.16 8.33 -5.42
N PRO A 246 14.82 8.20 -5.49
CA PRO A 246 14.04 7.59 -4.41
C PRO A 246 14.41 6.14 -4.15
N GLU A 247 14.84 5.37 -5.16
CA GLU A 247 15.16 3.95 -4.98
C GLU A 247 16.36 3.76 -4.05
N SER A 248 17.30 4.71 -4.05
CA SER A 248 18.46 4.71 -3.13
C SER A 248 18.07 4.72 -1.65
N TRP A 249 16.83 5.08 -1.29
CA TRP A 249 16.38 5.12 0.10
C TRP A 249 16.21 3.73 0.73
N LEU A 250 15.97 2.69 -0.07
CA LEU A 250 15.86 1.30 0.41
C LEU A 250 17.17 0.84 1.07
N ASP A 251 18.29 1.12 0.42
CA ASP A 251 19.62 0.65 0.81
C ASP A 251 20.51 1.76 1.40
N SER A 252 19.91 2.90 1.76
CA SER A 252 20.65 4.06 2.26
C SER A 252 21.48 3.72 3.51
N THR A 253 22.73 4.17 3.56
CA THR A 253 23.57 4.02 4.76
C THR A 253 23.38 5.15 5.77
N LEU A 254 22.50 6.11 5.48
CA LEU A 254 22.22 7.23 6.39
C LEU A 254 21.54 6.75 7.67
N SER A 255 21.69 7.55 8.73
CA SER A 255 20.87 7.39 9.93
C SER A 255 19.39 7.61 9.60
N THR A 256 18.46 7.00 10.34
CA THR A 256 17.01 7.23 10.15
C THR A 256 16.67 8.73 10.22
N ALA A 257 17.34 9.48 11.09
CA ALA A 257 17.13 10.92 11.22
C ALA A 257 17.61 11.72 10.00
N ASP A 258 18.73 11.34 9.39
CA ASP A 258 19.26 12.04 8.21
C ASP A 258 18.53 11.64 6.93
N LEU A 259 18.16 10.37 6.77
CA LEU A 259 17.29 9.93 5.69
C LEU A 259 15.93 10.64 5.75
N LYS A 260 15.37 10.82 6.96
CA LYS A 260 14.15 11.63 7.15
C LYS A 260 14.34 13.06 6.65
N LYS A 261 15.48 13.70 6.95
CA LYS A 261 15.78 15.06 6.46
C LYS A 261 15.89 15.10 4.95
N GLU A 262 16.46 14.07 4.34
CA GLU A 262 16.55 13.93 2.89
C GLU A 262 15.17 13.81 2.25
N MET A 263 14.33 12.88 2.71
CA MET A 263 12.95 12.72 2.23
C MET A 263 12.14 14.01 2.34
N LYS A 264 12.31 14.77 3.44
CA LYS A 264 11.63 16.06 3.66
C LYS A 264 12.07 17.19 2.71
N ARG A 265 13.10 16.99 1.89
CA ARG A 265 13.46 17.95 0.82
C ARG A 265 12.46 17.91 -0.34
N VAL A 266 11.72 16.81 -0.49
CA VAL A 266 10.69 16.66 -1.52
C VAL A 266 9.45 17.47 -1.13
N LYS A 267 8.96 18.32 -2.04
CA LYS A 267 7.73 19.09 -1.79
C LYS A 267 6.53 18.17 -1.55
N GLY A 268 5.76 18.50 -0.53
CA GLY A 268 4.66 17.67 -0.05
C GLY A 268 5.08 16.66 1.03
N VAL A 269 6.38 16.44 1.27
CA VAL A 269 6.83 15.51 2.31
C VAL A 269 7.11 16.23 3.64
N GLY A 270 6.09 16.24 4.51
CA GLY A 270 6.22 16.65 5.92
C GLY A 270 6.69 15.50 6.83
N ASP A 271 6.71 15.72 8.15
CA ASP A 271 7.12 14.69 9.13
C ASP A 271 6.26 13.42 9.05
N TYR A 272 4.94 13.58 8.89
CA TYR A 272 4.02 12.46 8.69
C TYR A 272 4.37 11.62 7.45
N ALA A 273 4.56 12.28 6.30
CA ALA A 273 4.85 11.61 5.04
C ALA A 273 6.22 10.91 5.11
N ALA A 274 7.24 11.60 5.63
CA ALA A 274 8.59 11.03 5.77
C ALA A 274 8.60 9.81 6.70
N GLU A 275 7.90 9.84 7.83
CA GLU A 275 7.85 8.68 8.73
C GLU A 275 7.07 7.50 8.15
N ASN A 276 6.05 7.73 7.32
CA ASN A 276 5.41 6.65 6.58
C ASN A 276 6.32 6.05 5.50
N LEU A 277 7.05 6.88 4.75
CA LEU A 277 8.05 6.41 3.78
C LEU A 277 9.17 5.62 4.46
N LEU A 278 9.65 6.07 5.62
CA LEU A 278 10.62 5.36 6.43
C LEU A 278 10.16 3.94 6.79
N LYS A 279 8.89 3.78 7.22
CA LYS A 279 8.33 2.45 7.51
C LYS A 279 8.32 1.56 6.26
N LEU A 280 7.99 2.12 5.09
CA LEU A 280 8.00 1.39 3.84
C LEU A 280 9.42 0.95 3.47
N VAL A 281 10.46 1.75 3.74
CA VAL A 281 11.87 1.32 3.56
C VAL A 281 12.46 0.56 4.76
N GLY A 282 11.63 0.07 5.68
CA GLY A 282 12.06 -0.80 6.79
C GLY A 282 12.65 -0.10 8.02
N ARG A 283 12.38 1.21 8.18
CA ARG A 283 12.84 2.01 9.33
C ARG A 283 11.67 2.44 10.20
N TYR A 284 11.55 1.80 11.36
CA TYR A 284 10.36 1.84 12.19
C TYR A 284 10.43 2.80 13.38
N ASP A 285 11.47 3.62 13.46
CA ASP A 285 11.68 4.49 14.62
C ASP A 285 10.62 5.61 14.72
N GLY A 286 10.05 6.04 13.60
CA GLY A 286 9.04 7.11 13.53
C GLY A 286 7.63 6.61 13.79
N LEU A 287 6.83 7.34 14.59
CA LEU A 287 5.45 6.95 14.91
C LEU A 287 4.43 7.32 13.82
N ALA A 288 4.80 8.22 12.91
CA ALA A 288 3.96 8.76 11.84
C ALA A 288 2.59 9.27 12.33
N LEU A 289 2.59 10.05 13.42
CA LEU A 289 1.35 10.50 14.07
C LEU A 289 0.56 11.46 13.16
N ASP A 290 -0.63 11.04 12.73
CA ASP A 290 -1.68 11.89 12.15
C ASP A 290 -2.86 12.06 13.12
N SER A 291 -3.93 12.72 12.67
CA SER A 291 -5.13 12.93 13.48
C SER A 291 -5.86 11.62 13.80
N TRP A 292 -5.85 10.65 12.88
CA TRP A 292 -6.53 9.37 13.06
C TRP A 292 -5.80 8.50 14.08
N LEU A 293 -4.49 8.33 13.93
CA LEU A 293 -3.66 7.50 14.81
C LEU A 293 -3.67 8.04 16.24
N ARG A 294 -3.62 9.37 16.40
CA ARG A 294 -3.83 10.03 17.70
C ARG A 294 -5.20 9.70 18.28
N SER A 295 -6.26 9.81 17.49
CA SER A 295 -7.63 9.50 17.92
C SER A 295 -7.79 8.03 18.36
N GLN A 296 -7.23 7.08 17.60
CA GLN A 296 -7.24 5.66 17.99
C GLN A 296 -6.48 5.43 19.28
N PHE A 297 -5.32 6.06 19.45
CA PHE A 297 -4.56 5.97 20.69
C PHE A 297 -5.34 6.50 21.88
N TYR A 298 -6.08 7.62 21.70
CA TYR A 298 -6.91 8.16 22.77
C TYR A 298 -8.00 7.18 23.20
N LYS A 299 -8.69 6.57 22.22
CA LYS A 299 -9.74 5.58 22.46
C LYS A 299 -9.19 4.35 23.19
N LYS A 300 -8.10 3.76 22.67
CA LYS A 300 -7.55 2.50 23.19
C LYS A 300 -6.80 2.68 24.51
N HIS A 301 -5.98 3.71 24.64
CA HIS A 301 -4.97 3.83 25.70
C HIS A 301 -5.11 5.05 26.60
N ASN A 302 -6.04 5.97 26.31
CA ASN A 302 -6.17 7.22 27.07
C ASN A 302 -7.60 7.60 27.45
N LYS A 303 -8.51 6.62 27.59
CA LYS A 303 -9.89 6.82 28.03
C LYS A 303 -10.63 7.88 27.19
N GLU A 304 -10.39 7.84 25.87
CA GLU A 304 -10.95 8.76 24.87
C GLU A 304 -10.53 10.23 25.03
N LYS A 305 -9.58 10.54 25.93
CA LYS A 305 -9.11 11.92 26.14
C LYS A 305 -7.94 12.24 25.22
N PRO A 306 -7.89 13.44 24.61
CA PRO A 306 -6.69 13.90 23.92
C PRO A 306 -5.47 13.98 24.85
N CYS A 307 -4.27 13.70 24.32
CA CYS A 307 -3.01 13.93 25.04
C CYS A 307 -1.92 14.44 24.11
N LYS A 308 -0.82 14.92 24.69
CA LYS A 308 0.35 15.37 23.94
C LYS A 308 1.07 14.19 23.30
N ASP A 309 1.63 14.39 22.11
CA ASP A 309 2.44 13.40 21.38
C ASP A 309 3.56 12.81 22.24
N THR A 310 4.15 13.58 23.16
CA THR A 310 5.18 13.10 24.11
C THR A 310 4.70 11.94 24.98
N LYS A 311 3.40 11.87 25.29
CA LYS A 311 2.81 10.74 26.02
C LYS A 311 2.75 9.50 25.13
N ILE A 312 2.40 9.67 23.86
CA ILE A 312 2.33 8.59 22.86
C ILE A 312 3.75 8.03 22.62
N HIS A 313 4.72 8.91 22.38
CA HIS A 313 6.13 8.52 22.27
C HIS A 313 6.63 7.73 23.49
N ARG A 314 6.33 8.20 24.71
CA ARG A 314 6.74 7.48 25.92
C ARG A 314 6.08 6.11 26.04
N HIS A 315 4.85 5.95 25.57
CA HIS A 315 4.13 4.67 25.59
C HIS A 315 4.82 3.62 24.71
N TYR A 316 5.24 4.00 23.50
CA TYR A 316 5.84 3.07 22.53
C TYR A 316 7.37 3.01 22.55
N LYS A 317 8.06 3.90 23.28
CA LYS A 317 9.54 3.93 23.35
C LYS A 317 10.18 2.58 23.70
N LYS A 318 9.49 1.76 24.51
CA LYS A 318 9.97 0.43 24.92
C LYS A 318 10.10 -0.58 23.76
N PHE A 319 9.46 -0.31 22.62
CA PHE A 319 9.52 -1.17 21.44
C PHE A 319 10.61 -0.74 20.45
N ALA A 320 11.52 0.17 20.82
CA ALA A 320 12.58 0.59 19.92
C ALA A 320 13.40 -0.62 19.42
N PRO A 321 13.75 -0.67 18.11
CA PRO A 321 13.50 0.36 17.09
C PRO A 321 12.12 0.28 16.40
N TYR A 322 11.27 -0.70 16.74
CA TYR A 322 9.97 -0.99 16.10
C TYR A 322 8.78 -0.15 16.59
N GLN A 323 9.00 0.93 17.32
CA GLN A 323 7.93 1.71 17.95
C GLN A 323 6.85 2.21 16.96
N GLY A 324 7.25 2.57 15.74
CA GLY A 324 6.35 2.95 14.64
C GLY A 324 5.53 1.79 14.08
N LEU A 325 6.10 0.59 14.08
CA LEU A 325 5.38 -0.61 13.66
C LEU A 325 4.42 -1.09 14.76
N ALA A 326 4.88 -1.07 16.02
CA ALA A 326 4.08 -1.44 17.18
C ALA A 326 2.83 -0.57 17.30
N ILE A 327 2.95 0.77 17.23
CA ILE A 327 1.76 1.65 17.27
C ILE A 327 0.83 1.40 16.10
N TRP A 328 1.38 1.15 14.91
CA TRP A 328 0.56 0.92 13.73
C TRP A 328 -0.29 -0.33 13.91
N CYS A 329 0.33 -1.47 14.22
CA CYS A 329 -0.37 -2.71 14.50
C CYS A 329 -1.39 -2.51 15.64
N ASP A 330 -0.96 -1.97 16.78
CA ASP A 330 -1.84 -1.78 17.95
C ASP A 330 -3.14 -1.02 17.59
N MET A 331 -3.06 0.00 16.73
CA MET A 331 -4.22 0.78 16.29
C MET A 331 -5.01 0.14 15.14
N THR A 332 -4.45 -0.86 14.45
CA THR A 332 -5.08 -1.57 13.32
C THR A 332 -5.46 -3.02 13.64
N GLU A 333 -5.38 -3.45 14.90
CA GLU A 333 -5.76 -4.81 15.35
C GLU A 333 -7.07 -5.30 14.73
N LYS A 334 -8.14 -4.50 14.80
CA LYS A 334 -9.48 -4.83 14.28
C LYS A 334 -9.55 -5.03 12.76
N TRP A 335 -8.52 -4.67 12.01
CA TRP A 335 -8.46 -4.90 10.56
C TRP A 335 -8.01 -6.32 10.25
N ILE A 336 -7.24 -6.94 11.15
CA ILE A 336 -6.57 -8.23 10.92
C ILE A 336 -7.14 -9.31 11.83
N ALA A 337 -7.29 -9.01 13.13
CA ALA A 337 -7.63 -9.93 14.22
C ALA A 337 -9.09 -9.89 14.64
#